data_AF-A0A3B4GGK0-F1
#
_entry.id   AF-A0A3B4GGK0-F1
#
_cell.length_a   1.000
_cell.length_b   1.000
_cell.length_c   1.000
_cell.angle_alpha   90.00
_cell.angle_beta   90.00
_cell.angle_gamma   90.00
#
_symmetry.space_group_name_H-M   'P 1'
#
loop_
_entity.id
_entity.type
_entity.pdbx_description
1 polymer ?
#
loop_
_entity_poly.entity_id
_entity_poly.type
_entity_poly.pdbx_seq_one_letter_code
_entity_poly.pdbx_strand_id
1 'polypeptide(L)'
;MLSTGDVQGYLRKLEALLRVIKYPGYVDYNGLSKGDPSAFLPILSFTLTSFSPPFAEQLMAAGLELTGKTDLRFTEAVYKVLRDIFQYKPLLTKQQFLQWGFSQRKISVICDIINLVLQKHSQLKKVRNLPFVFISMYLPQMESACSRSFSQETKAYLSTGSNKTWNHKQTKATEAQGPQWKQDSLGTLRIQNKLKPRTEVDEKALIYFA
;
A
#
# COMPACT_ATOMS: atom_id res chain seq x y z
N MET A 1 10.96 -31.38 -21.82
CA MET A 1 9.55 -31.07 -21.47
C MET A 1 9.54 -30.64 -20.02
N LEU A 2 9.11 -29.42 -19.70
CA LEU A 2 8.92 -28.98 -18.30
C LEU A 2 7.64 -29.64 -17.78
N SER A 3 7.78 -30.51 -16.80
CA SER A 3 6.64 -31.20 -16.20
C SER A 3 5.81 -30.18 -15.41
N THR A 4 4.50 -30.17 -15.62
CA THR A 4 3.53 -29.29 -14.93
C THR A 4 3.65 -29.34 -13.40
N GLY A 5 4.28 -30.38 -12.86
CA GLY A 5 4.62 -30.52 -11.44
C GLY A 5 5.51 -29.41 -10.87
N ASP A 6 6.33 -28.74 -11.68
CA ASP A 6 7.22 -27.69 -11.19
C ASP A 6 6.43 -26.44 -10.75
N VAL A 7 5.47 -25.98 -11.56
CA VAL A 7 4.72 -24.72 -11.30
C VAL A 7 3.97 -24.77 -9.96
N GLN A 8 3.40 -25.91 -9.60
CA GLN A 8 2.67 -26.07 -8.33
C GLN A 8 3.58 -25.91 -7.11
N GLY A 9 4.85 -26.34 -7.20
CA GLY A 9 5.85 -26.09 -6.17
C GLY A 9 6.10 -24.58 -5.97
N TYR A 10 6.25 -23.85 -7.07
CA TYR A 10 6.42 -22.40 -7.03
C TYR A 10 5.18 -21.66 -6.50
N LEU A 11 3.97 -22.12 -6.85
CA LEU A 11 2.72 -21.55 -6.31
C LEU A 11 2.63 -21.72 -4.79
N ARG A 12 2.94 -22.91 -4.26
CA ARG A 12 2.95 -23.13 -2.80
C ARG A 12 3.97 -22.23 -2.09
N LYS A 13 5.15 -22.03 -2.69
CA LYS A 13 6.17 -21.10 -2.18
C LYS A 13 5.65 -19.66 -2.17
N LEU A 14 5.02 -19.23 -3.26
CA LEU A 14 4.42 -17.89 -3.35
C LEU A 14 3.33 -17.70 -2.30
N GLU A 15 2.43 -18.67 -2.14
CA GLU A 15 1.36 -18.63 -1.13
C GLU A 15 1.92 -18.43 0.29
N ALA A 16 2.96 -19.17 0.66
CA ALA A 16 3.62 -19.00 1.96
C ALA A 16 4.15 -17.57 2.15
N LEU A 17 4.77 -17.00 1.11
CA LEU A 17 5.28 -15.61 1.15
C LEU A 17 4.15 -14.58 1.24
N LEU A 18 3.04 -14.80 0.53
CA LEU A 18 1.86 -13.91 0.59
C LEU A 18 1.26 -13.87 2.00
N ARG A 19 1.26 -15.00 2.73
CA ARG A 19 0.85 -15.05 4.14
C ARG A 19 1.81 -14.26 5.04
N VAL A 20 3.12 -14.35 4.79
CA VAL A 20 4.13 -13.59 5.55
C VAL A 20 3.94 -12.08 5.39
N ILE A 21 3.70 -11.60 4.17
CA ILE A 21 3.44 -10.17 3.91
C ILE A 21 2.00 -9.75 4.20
N LYS A 22 1.13 -10.68 4.65
CA LYS A 22 -0.29 -10.45 4.92
C LYS A 22 -1.01 -9.80 3.75
N TYR A 23 -0.81 -10.34 2.54
CA TYR A 23 -1.46 -9.83 1.33
C TYR A 23 -2.99 -9.85 1.49
N PRO A 24 -3.69 -8.70 1.42
CA PRO A 24 -5.12 -8.62 1.72
C PRO A 24 -6.01 -8.91 0.50
N GLY A 25 -5.45 -8.91 -0.71
CA GLY A 25 -6.22 -9.05 -1.95
C GLY A 25 -6.55 -10.50 -2.29
N TYR A 26 -7.51 -10.67 -3.19
CA TYR A 26 -7.74 -11.97 -3.83
C TYR A 26 -6.54 -12.36 -4.70
N VAL A 27 -6.21 -13.65 -4.71
CA VAL A 27 -5.11 -14.22 -5.50
C VAL A 27 -5.71 -15.14 -6.55
N ASP A 28 -5.57 -14.77 -7.83
CA ASP A 28 -6.02 -15.61 -8.95
C ASP A 28 -4.99 -16.70 -9.27
N TYR A 29 -5.08 -17.82 -8.58
CA TYR A 29 -4.18 -18.98 -8.81
C TYR A 29 -4.30 -19.57 -10.22
N ASN A 30 -5.46 -19.45 -10.88
CA ASN A 30 -5.64 -19.92 -12.26
C ASN A 30 -4.85 -19.04 -13.22
N GLY A 31 -4.98 -17.72 -13.11
CA GLY A 31 -4.17 -16.75 -13.86
C GLY A 31 -2.67 -16.91 -13.60
N LEU A 32 -2.26 -17.06 -12.33
CA LEU A 32 -0.86 -17.31 -11.98
C LEU A 32 -0.29 -18.57 -12.63
N SER A 33 -1.05 -19.67 -12.64
CA SER A 33 -0.61 -20.94 -13.25
C SER A 33 -0.41 -20.84 -14.76
N LYS A 34 -1.22 -20.01 -15.43
CA LYS A 34 -1.15 -19.72 -16.88
C LYS A 34 -0.14 -18.63 -17.21
N GLY A 35 0.35 -17.91 -16.21
CA GLY A 35 1.27 -16.80 -16.42
C GLY A 35 0.57 -15.54 -16.93
N ASP A 36 -0.70 -15.34 -16.60
CA ASP A 36 -1.43 -14.11 -16.90
C ASP A 36 -0.85 -12.94 -16.09
N PRO A 37 -0.30 -11.88 -16.71
CA PRO A 37 0.26 -10.73 -16.00
C PRO A 37 -0.71 -10.07 -15.02
N SER A 38 -2.01 -10.04 -15.33
CA SER A 38 -3.03 -9.39 -14.49
C SER A 38 -3.13 -10.00 -13.09
N ALA A 39 -2.76 -11.29 -12.94
CA ALA A 39 -2.72 -11.97 -11.65
C ALA A 39 -1.47 -11.61 -10.81
N PHE A 40 -0.36 -11.18 -11.43
CA PHE A 40 0.90 -10.86 -10.74
C PHE A 40 1.00 -9.38 -10.34
N LEU A 41 0.45 -8.48 -11.16
CA LEU A 41 0.59 -7.03 -10.97
C LEU A 41 0.02 -6.53 -9.63
N PRO A 42 -1.15 -6.97 -9.15
CA PRO A 42 -1.68 -6.56 -7.84
C PRO A 42 -0.77 -6.97 -6.68
N ILE A 43 -0.17 -8.16 -6.76
CA ILE A 43 0.77 -8.68 -5.76
C ILE A 43 2.02 -7.79 -5.71
N LEU A 44 2.59 -7.46 -6.89
CA LEU A 44 3.74 -6.55 -6.99
C LEU A 44 3.44 -5.17 -6.43
N SER A 45 2.28 -4.61 -6.80
CA SER A 45 1.87 -3.29 -6.35
C SER A 45 1.83 -3.27 -4.83
N PHE A 46 1.07 -4.18 -4.22
CA PHE A 46 0.98 -4.27 -2.76
C PHE A 46 2.36 -4.42 -2.10
N THR A 47 3.19 -5.33 -2.62
CA THR A 47 4.50 -5.64 -2.03
C THR A 47 5.40 -4.41 -2.00
N LEU A 48 5.38 -3.58 -3.05
CA LEU A 48 6.28 -2.43 -3.17
C LEU A 48 5.70 -1.15 -2.55
N THR A 49 4.38 -0.99 -2.51
CA THR A 49 3.75 0.27 -2.07
C THR A 49 3.11 0.22 -0.70
N SER A 50 2.59 -0.94 -0.29
CA SER A 50 1.66 -1.03 0.85
C SER A 50 2.17 -1.92 1.98
N PHE A 51 2.89 -2.98 1.66
CA PHE A 51 3.42 -3.91 2.66
C PHE A 51 4.36 -3.23 3.67
N SER A 52 5.23 -2.33 3.19
CA SER A 52 6.24 -1.67 4.01
C SER A 52 6.22 -0.16 3.77
N PRO A 53 5.45 0.62 4.56
CA PRO A 53 5.46 2.08 4.50
C PRO A 53 6.86 2.73 4.49
N PRO A 54 7.82 2.36 5.37
CA PRO A 54 9.18 2.92 5.31
C PRO A 54 9.87 2.70 3.97
N PHE A 55 9.60 1.56 3.33
CA PHE A 55 10.21 1.22 2.05
C PHE A 55 9.55 2.02 0.92
N ALA A 56 8.22 2.15 0.94
CA ALA A 56 7.49 2.99 -0.01
C ALA A 56 7.92 4.47 0.07
N GLU A 57 8.11 5.00 1.28
CA GLU A 57 8.68 6.33 1.51
C GLU A 57 10.08 6.47 0.90
N GLN A 58 10.95 5.47 1.08
CA GLN A 58 12.29 5.46 0.48
C GLN A 58 12.21 5.45 -1.06
N LEU A 59 11.28 4.69 -1.65
CA LEU A 59 11.06 4.70 -3.10
C LEU A 59 10.61 6.07 -3.61
N MET A 60 9.68 6.71 -2.90
CA MET A 60 9.23 8.07 -3.24
C MET A 60 10.37 9.08 -3.14
N ALA A 61 11.19 9.02 -2.08
CA ALA A 61 12.36 9.88 -1.92
C ALA A 61 13.42 9.67 -3.02
N ALA A 62 13.51 8.46 -3.57
CA ALA A 62 14.35 8.14 -4.73
C ALA A 62 13.73 8.52 -6.08
N GLY A 63 12.53 9.14 -6.11
CA GLY A 63 11.81 9.49 -7.33
C GLY A 63 11.20 8.30 -8.07
N LEU A 64 11.07 7.15 -7.41
CA LEU A 64 10.53 5.90 -7.97
C LEU A 64 9.08 5.69 -7.56
N GLU A 65 8.19 6.60 -7.97
CA GLU A 65 6.76 6.46 -7.72
C GLU A 65 6.20 5.21 -8.43
N LEU A 66 5.23 4.50 -7.83
CA LEU A 66 4.63 3.29 -8.40
C LEU A 66 3.10 3.36 -8.54
N THR A 67 2.48 4.45 -8.11
CA THR A 67 1.03 4.66 -8.08
C THR A 67 0.47 5.23 -9.39
N GLY A 68 -0.81 4.93 -9.69
CA GLY A 68 -1.55 5.56 -10.79
C GLY A 68 -1.03 5.27 -12.20
N LYS A 69 -0.35 4.14 -12.42
CA LYS A 69 0.32 3.80 -13.69
C LYS A 69 -0.42 2.72 -14.46
N THR A 70 -0.35 2.79 -15.79
CA THR A 70 -0.66 1.68 -16.69
C THR A 70 0.26 0.49 -16.40
N ASP A 71 -0.16 -0.74 -16.67
CA ASP A 71 0.63 -1.97 -16.48
C ASP A 71 2.05 -1.89 -17.06
N LEU A 72 2.19 -1.33 -18.26
CA LEU A 72 3.49 -1.11 -18.88
C LEU A 72 4.37 -0.23 -18.01
N ARG A 73 3.95 1.02 -17.76
CA ARG A 73 4.71 1.99 -16.96
C ARG A 73 4.96 1.55 -15.54
N PHE A 74 4.02 0.83 -14.93
CA PHE A 74 4.22 0.19 -13.64
C PHE A 74 5.35 -0.83 -13.71
N THR A 75 5.30 -1.77 -14.67
CA THR A 75 6.36 -2.79 -14.85
C THR A 75 7.72 -2.14 -15.14
N GLU A 76 7.77 -1.06 -15.92
CA GLU A 76 9.02 -0.33 -16.14
C GLU A 76 9.60 0.24 -14.85
N ALA A 77 8.76 0.82 -14.00
CA ALA A 77 9.16 1.37 -12.71
C ALA A 77 9.59 0.28 -11.74
N VAL A 78 8.88 -0.85 -11.67
CA VAL A 78 9.30 -2.04 -10.91
C VAL A 78 10.69 -2.47 -11.33
N TYR A 79 10.95 -2.59 -12.65
CA TYR A 79 12.27 -3.01 -13.14
C TYR A 79 13.39 -1.99 -12.85
N LYS A 80 13.06 -0.69 -12.74
CA LYS A 80 14.01 0.31 -12.23
C LYS A 80 14.31 0.09 -10.76
N VAL A 81 13.28 -0.07 -9.92
CA VAL A 81 13.43 -0.38 -8.48
C VAL A 81 14.33 -1.61 -8.28
N LEU A 82 14.10 -2.68 -9.03
CA LEU A 82 14.91 -3.90 -8.92
C LEU A 82 16.39 -3.66 -9.22
N ARG A 83 16.71 -2.87 -10.25
CA ARG A 83 18.11 -2.58 -10.60
C ARG A 83 18.73 -1.56 -9.66
N ASP A 84 18.04 -0.46 -9.40
CA ASP A 84 18.63 0.72 -8.77
C ASP A 84 18.69 0.56 -7.25
N ILE A 85 17.69 -0.11 -6.64
CA ILE A 85 17.58 -0.26 -5.19
C ILE A 85 18.09 -1.63 -4.72
N PHE A 86 17.75 -2.69 -5.46
CA PHE A 86 18.09 -4.06 -5.07
C PHE A 86 19.30 -4.63 -5.81
N GLN A 87 19.79 -3.96 -6.86
CA GLN A 87 20.84 -4.48 -7.75
C GLN A 87 20.51 -5.89 -8.29
N TYR A 88 19.21 -6.18 -8.40
CA TYR A 88 18.69 -7.45 -8.87
C TYR A 88 18.44 -7.37 -10.37
N LYS A 89 18.94 -8.36 -11.13
CA LYS A 89 18.72 -8.50 -12.57
C LYS A 89 17.61 -9.51 -12.83
N PRO A 90 16.39 -9.07 -13.23
CA PRO A 90 15.28 -9.99 -13.47
C PRO A 90 15.59 -10.96 -14.61
N LEU A 91 15.11 -12.20 -14.47
CA LEU A 91 15.27 -13.27 -15.47
C LEU A 91 14.41 -13.08 -16.72
N LEU A 92 13.35 -12.27 -16.63
CA LEU A 92 12.44 -11.96 -17.72
C LEU A 92 12.66 -10.51 -18.18
N THR A 93 12.39 -10.23 -19.46
CA THR A 93 12.26 -8.84 -19.92
C THR A 93 10.90 -8.28 -19.52
N LYS A 94 10.75 -6.95 -19.54
CA LYS A 94 9.46 -6.28 -19.25
C LYS A 94 8.33 -6.80 -20.15
N GLN A 95 8.64 -7.01 -21.43
CA GLN A 95 7.69 -7.55 -22.42
C GLN A 95 7.31 -8.99 -22.09
N GLN A 96 8.29 -9.85 -21.78
CA GLN A 96 8.00 -11.24 -21.38
C GLN A 96 7.20 -11.32 -20.08
N PHE A 97 7.41 -10.38 -19.16
CA PHE A 97 6.61 -10.29 -17.93
C PHE A 97 5.14 -9.93 -18.22
N LEU A 98 4.89 -9.07 -19.21
CA LEU A 98 3.56 -8.62 -19.62
C LEU A 98 2.87 -9.52 -20.67
N GLN A 99 3.56 -10.54 -21.18
CA GLN A 99 2.97 -11.52 -22.11
C GLN A 99 2.37 -12.70 -21.35
N TRP A 100 1.34 -13.34 -21.89
CA TRP A 100 0.84 -14.61 -21.35
C TRP A 100 1.93 -15.70 -21.35
N GLY A 101 1.88 -16.62 -20.38
CA GLY A 101 2.87 -17.68 -20.21
C GLY A 101 4.02 -17.31 -19.25
N PHE A 102 5.14 -18.04 -19.34
CA PHE A 102 6.30 -17.90 -18.44
C PHE A 102 5.97 -18.01 -16.94
N SER A 103 4.89 -18.71 -16.58
CA SER A 103 4.34 -18.74 -15.22
C SER A 103 5.38 -19.03 -14.14
N GLN A 104 6.15 -20.11 -14.29
CA GLN A 104 7.19 -20.48 -13.34
C GLN A 104 8.22 -19.36 -13.11
N ARG A 105 8.72 -18.75 -14.20
CA ARG A 105 9.73 -17.67 -14.11
C ARG A 105 9.14 -16.42 -13.47
N LYS A 106 7.89 -16.08 -13.79
CA LYS A 106 7.19 -14.95 -13.16
C LYS A 106 6.98 -15.18 -11.67
N ILE A 107 6.50 -16.37 -11.29
CA ILE A 107 6.32 -16.73 -9.88
C ILE A 107 7.67 -16.66 -9.14
N SER A 108 8.75 -17.15 -9.73
CA SER A 108 10.10 -17.04 -9.15
C SER A 108 10.49 -15.58 -8.94
N VAL A 109 10.32 -14.73 -9.96
CA VAL A 109 10.61 -13.28 -9.86
C VAL A 109 9.78 -12.64 -8.75
N ILE A 110 8.49 -12.94 -8.63
CA ILE A 110 7.67 -12.40 -7.53
C ILE A 110 8.17 -12.88 -6.17
N CYS A 111 8.50 -14.16 -6.02
CA CYS A 111 9.05 -14.70 -4.78
C CYS A 111 10.34 -13.97 -4.39
N ASP A 112 11.24 -13.73 -5.34
CA ASP A 112 12.49 -13.01 -5.09
C ASP A 112 12.21 -11.58 -4.64
N ILE A 113 11.29 -10.87 -5.31
CA ILE A 113 10.91 -9.50 -4.96
C ILE A 113 10.33 -9.42 -3.55
N ILE A 114 9.45 -10.33 -3.17
CA ILE A 114 8.88 -10.37 -1.81
C ILE A 114 10.00 -10.56 -0.77
N ASN A 115 10.94 -11.48 -1.02
CA ASN A 115 12.07 -11.71 -0.11
C ASN A 115 13.00 -10.50 -0.01
N LEU A 116 13.32 -9.86 -1.14
CA LEU A 116 14.13 -8.65 -1.18
C LEU A 116 13.48 -7.52 -0.37
N VAL A 117 12.18 -7.31 -0.54
CA VAL A 117 11.44 -6.30 0.22
C VAL A 117 11.35 -6.65 1.70
N LEU A 118 11.16 -7.93 2.07
CA LEU A 118 11.19 -8.39 3.47
C LEU A 118 12.53 -8.10 4.14
N GLN A 119 13.64 -8.35 3.43
CA GLN A 119 14.99 -8.05 3.92
C GLN A 119 15.18 -6.55 4.11
N LYS A 120 14.79 -5.73 3.13
CA LYS A 120 14.89 -4.26 3.24
C LYS A 120 13.99 -3.69 4.33
N HIS A 121 12.76 -4.16 4.46
CA HIS A 121 11.86 -3.79 5.54
C HIS A 121 12.49 -4.03 6.92
N SER A 122 13.14 -5.19 7.08
CA SER A 122 13.85 -5.53 8.33
C SER A 122 15.06 -4.64 8.59
N GLN A 123 15.82 -4.27 7.55
CA GLN A 123 16.93 -3.30 7.65
C GLN A 123 16.43 -1.92 8.10
N LEU A 124 15.37 -1.40 7.48
CA LEU A 124 14.79 -0.10 7.78
C LEU A 124 14.17 -0.04 9.19
N LYS A 125 13.55 -1.13 9.66
CA LYS A 125 13.06 -1.24 11.04
C LYS A 125 14.19 -1.17 12.07
N LYS A 126 15.32 -1.85 11.82
CA LYS A 126 16.48 -1.78 12.70
C LYS A 126 17.05 -0.37 12.77
N VAL A 127 17.17 0.32 11.63
CA VAL A 127 17.65 1.71 11.58
C VAL A 127 16.74 2.65 12.37
N ARG A 128 15.41 2.51 12.28
CA ARG A 128 14.46 3.35 13.05
C ARG A 128 14.53 3.13 14.57
N ASN A 129 14.96 1.95 15.02
CA ASN A 129 15.08 1.64 16.44
C ASN A 129 16.47 1.99 17.02
N LEU A 130 17.42 2.45 16.20
CA LEU A 130 18.71 2.92 16.69
C LEU A 130 18.58 4.37 17.21
N PRO A 131 19.16 4.70 18.37
CA PRO A 131 19.16 6.08 18.86
C PRO A 131 19.88 6.99 17.85
N PHE A 132 19.32 8.17 17.61
CA PHE A 132 19.69 9.14 16.57
C PHE A 132 21.20 9.38 16.40
N VAL A 133 21.98 9.24 17.47
CA VAL A 133 23.45 9.42 17.48
C VAL A 133 24.20 8.37 16.65
N PHE A 134 23.67 7.14 16.52
CA PHE A 134 24.31 6.06 15.75
C PHE A 134 23.99 6.11 14.25
N ILE A 135 22.87 6.71 13.85
CA ILE A 135 22.47 6.85 12.45
C ILE A 135 23.45 7.77 11.71
N SER A 136 23.94 8.83 12.37
CA SER A 136 24.93 9.75 11.81
C SER A 136 26.30 9.13 11.54
N MET A 137 26.63 7.99 12.18
CA MET A 137 27.95 7.36 12.08
C MET A 137 27.99 6.23 11.02
N TYR A 138 26.86 5.59 10.73
CA TYR A 138 26.76 4.46 9.78
C TYR A 138 26.22 4.84 8.39
N LEU A 139 25.75 6.07 8.19
CA LEU A 139 25.23 6.54 6.89
C LEU A 139 26.28 6.99 5.83
N PRO A 140 27.59 7.19 6.09
CA PRO A 140 28.50 7.60 5.01
C PRO A 140 28.95 6.46 4.10
N GLN A 141 28.67 5.19 4.42
CA GLN A 141 29.26 4.05 3.68
C GLN A 141 28.43 3.54 2.50
N MET A 142 27.26 4.13 2.21
CA MET A 142 26.45 3.78 1.03
C MET A 142 26.40 4.89 -0.05
N GLU A 143 27.11 6.01 0.13
CA GLU A 143 27.10 7.15 -0.82
C GLU A 143 28.04 6.98 -2.04
N SER A 144 28.46 5.78 -2.41
CA SER A 144 29.34 5.59 -3.58
C SER A 144 28.63 5.28 -4.91
N ALA A 145 27.30 5.33 -4.99
CA ALA A 145 26.58 4.99 -6.24
C ALA A 145 25.50 5.98 -6.72
N CYS A 146 25.26 7.12 -6.07
CA CYS A 146 24.36 8.14 -6.63
C CYS A 146 24.88 9.56 -6.38
N SER A 147 25.95 9.91 -7.09
CA SER A 147 26.36 11.31 -7.24
C SER A 147 25.46 11.97 -8.28
N ARG A 148 24.41 12.67 -7.85
CA ARG A 148 24.13 14.09 -8.17
C ARG A 148 22.71 14.50 -7.76
N SER A 149 22.68 15.56 -6.93
CA SER A 149 21.60 16.52 -6.73
C SER A 149 20.51 16.17 -5.71
N PHE A 150 20.85 16.21 -4.42
CA PHE A 150 19.89 16.68 -3.41
C PHE A 150 20.62 17.38 -2.25
N SER A 151 21.18 18.55 -2.53
CA SER A 151 21.56 19.52 -1.50
C SER A 151 20.61 20.69 -1.63
N GLN A 152 19.61 20.78 -0.75
CA GLN A 152 19.25 22.03 -0.03
C GLN A 152 18.00 21.96 0.86
N GLU A 153 17.19 20.90 0.89
CA GLU A 153 15.84 21.01 1.50
C GLU A 153 15.64 20.51 2.94
N THR A 154 16.69 20.32 3.75
CA THR A 154 16.53 19.85 5.14
C THR A 154 16.65 20.94 6.23
N LYS A 155 16.73 22.23 5.88
CA LYS A 155 16.83 23.32 6.87
C LYS A 155 15.50 23.98 7.30
N ALA A 156 14.34 23.55 6.77
CA ALA A 156 13.08 24.26 7.02
C ALA A 156 12.19 23.72 8.16
N TYR A 157 12.50 22.58 8.79
CA TYR A 157 11.55 21.90 9.70
C TYR A 157 11.82 22.03 11.21
N LEU A 158 12.85 22.75 11.66
CA LEU A 158 13.21 22.81 13.09
C LEU A 158 13.50 24.21 13.64
N SER A 159 12.86 25.25 13.09
CA SER A 159 12.94 26.60 13.68
C SER A 159 11.59 27.30 13.71
N THR A 160 10.73 26.87 14.62
CA THR A 160 9.89 27.78 15.43
C THR A 160 9.33 26.99 16.61
N GLY A 161 10.09 26.96 17.70
CA GLY A 161 9.49 26.80 19.02
C GLY A 161 8.72 28.08 19.37
N SER A 162 7.47 27.95 19.79
CA SER A 162 6.83 28.96 20.62
C SER A 162 5.96 28.25 21.65
N ASN A 163 6.42 28.31 22.89
CA ASN A 163 5.70 27.93 24.09
C ASN A 163 4.38 28.71 24.14
N LYS A 164 3.25 28.01 24.17
CA LYS A 164 1.98 28.57 24.64
C LYS A 164 1.40 27.68 25.73
N THR A 165 1.30 28.30 26.88
CA THR A 165 0.62 27.87 28.10
C THR A 165 -0.83 27.49 27.80
N TRP A 166 -1.23 26.28 28.15
CA TRP A 166 -2.63 25.85 28.08
C TRP A 166 -3.36 26.28 29.34
N ASN A 167 -4.06 27.41 29.25
CA ASN A 167 -5.04 27.83 30.23
C ASN A 167 -6.34 27.03 30.05
N HIS A 168 -6.82 26.52 31.17
CA HIS A 168 -8.08 25.82 31.32
C HIS A 168 -9.24 26.76 30.98
N LYS A 169 -10.03 26.44 29.95
CA LYS A 169 -11.43 26.90 29.83
C LYS A 169 -12.31 25.72 29.47
N GLN A 170 -13.17 25.37 30.41
CA GLN A 170 -14.30 24.47 30.22
C GLN A 170 -15.24 25.04 29.15
N THR A 171 -15.58 24.23 28.15
CA THR A 171 -16.75 24.45 27.30
C THR A 171 -17.64 23.23 27.43
N LYS A 172 -18.90 23.46 27.82
CA LYS A 172 -19.96 22.48 28.03
C LYS A 172 -20.12 21.56 26.83
N ALA A 173 -20.10 20.26 27.09
CA ALA A 173 -20.55 19.23 26.17
C ALA A 173 -22.07 19.37 25.96
N THR A 174 -22.51 19.46 24.70
CA THR A 174 -23.89 19.16 24.33
C THR A 174 -23.91 17.69 23.93
N GLU A 175 -24.64 16.93 24.73
CA GLU A 175 -24.76 15.48 24.73
C GLU A 175 -25.52 15.00 23.49
N ALA A 176 -24.79 14.52 22.48
CA ALA A 176 -25.38 13.78 21.37
C ALA A 176 -25.62 12.34 21.83
N GLN A 177 -26.86 12.04 22.23
CA GLN A 177 -27.31 10.69 22.56
C GLN A 177 -27.19 9.78 21.31
N GLY A 178 -26.29 8.81 21.37
CA GLY A 178 -26.20 7.73 20.40
C GLY A 178 -27.43 6.82 20.41
N PRO A 179 -27.64 6.00 19.37
CA PRO A 179 -28.81 5.14 19.27
C PRO A 179 -28.85 4.09 20.40
N GLN A 180 -29.97 4.06 21.11
CA GLN A 180 -30.24 3.12 22.20
C GLN A 180 -30.72 1.78 21.65
N TRP A 181 -29.95 0.71 21.89
CA TRP A 181 -30.34 -0.66 21.58
C TRP A 181 -31.18 -1.24 22.73
N LYS A 182 -32.34 -1.83 22.41
CA LYS A 182 -33.07 -2.70 23.34
C LYS A 182 -33.29 -4.06 22.69
N GLN A 183 -33.03 -5.13 23.46
CA GLN A 183 -33.40 -6.50 23.12
C GLN A 183 -34.87 -6.72 23.45
N ASP A 184 -35.59 -7.32 22.53
CA ASP A 184 -36.91 -7.89 22.68
C ASP A 184 -36.83 -9.40 23.02
N SER A 185 -37.89 -9.93 23.62
CA SER A 185 -37.95 -11.25 24.27
C SER A 185 -37.76 -12.47 23.34
N LEU A 186 -37.46 -12.25 22.06
CA LEU A 186 -37.17 -13.27 21.04
C LEU A 186 -35.79 -13.08 20.37
N GLY A 187 -34.95 -12.15 20.85
CA GLY A 187 -33.51 -12.11 20.53
C GLY A 187 -33.14 -11.61 19.12
N THR A 188 -33.90 -10.71 18.49
CA THR A 188 -33.58 -10.19 17.15
C THR A 188 -33.39 -8.67 17.15
N LEU A 189 -32.20 -8.17 16.76
CA LEU A 189 -31.92 -6.73 16.70
C LEU A 189 -32.58 -6.07 15.46
N ARG A 190 -33.48 -5.10 15.67
CA ARG A 190 -34.02 -4.22 14.60
C ARG A 190 -33.87 -2.74 14.95
N ILE A 191 -33.57 -1.93 13.93
CA ILE A 191 -33.49 -0.47 14.00
C ILE A 191 -34.92 0.09 13.87
N GLN A 192 -35.42 0.82 14.86
CA GLN A 192 -36.64 1.64 14.70
C GLN A 192 -36.26 3.05 14.24
N ASN A 193 -36.45 3.34 12.96
CA ASN A 193 -36.49 4.72 12.48
C ASN A 193 -37.87 5.31 12.79
N LYS A 194 -37.93 6.20 13.78
CA LYS A 194 -39.06 7.11 14.01
C LYS A 194 -39.11 8.13 12.86
N LEU A 195 -39.77 7.79 11.75
CA LEU A 195 -40.18 8.79 10.76
C LEU A 195 -41.49 9.42 11.23
N LYS A 196 -41.41 10.69 11.63
CA LYS A 196 -42.54 11.56 11.95
C LYS A 196 -43.16 12.06 10.64
N PRO A 197 -44.50 12.04 10.46
CA PRO A 197 -45.15 12.45 9.21
C PRO A 197 -45.03 13.96 9.01
N ARG A 198 -44.67 14.38 7.79
CA ARG A 198 -44.70 15.79 7.38
C ARG A 198 -46.07 16.09 6.81
N THR A 199 -46.67 17.11 7.40
CA THR A 199 -48.01 17.66 7.15
C THR A 199 -48.19 18.16 5.71
N GLU A 200 -49.38 17.84 5.22
CA GLU A 200 -50.15 18.42 4.12
C GLU A 200 -50.40 19.93 4.28
N VAL A 201 -50.97 20.57 3.22
CA VAL A 201 -51.35 21.99 3.03
C VAL A 201 -50.25 22.79 2.26
N ASP A 202 -50.46 23.40 1.08
CA ASP A 202 -51.66 23.98 0.46
C ASP A 202 -51.58 23.96 -1.09
N GLU A 203 -52.68 23.55 -1.74
CA GLU A 203 -53.02 23.93 -3.11
C GLU A 203 -53.37 25.42 -3.14
N LYS A 204 -52.67 26.24 -3.94
CA LYS A 204 -53.19 27.40 -4.69
C LYS A 204 -52.04 28.25 -5.24
N ALA A 205 -51.64 27.95 -6.48
CA ALA A 205 -51.14 28.94 -7.42
C ALA A 205 -51.23 28.35 -8.82
N LEU A 206 -52.46 28.17 -9.30
CA LEU A 206 -52.70 28.24 -10.73
C LEU A 206 -52.37 29.68 -11.21
N ILE A 207 -52.12 29.74 -12.51
CA ILE A 207 -52.31 30.83 -13.45
C ILE A 207 -51.18 31.85 -13.75
N TYR A 208 -50.83 31.85 -15.04
CA TYR A 208 -50.42 32.94 -15.96
C TYR A 208 -48.98 32.99 -16.53
N PHE A 209 -48.86 32.55 -17.80
CA PHE A 209 -48.17 33.12 -18.99
C PHE A 209 -46.64 33.38 -18.91
N ALA A 210 -45.81 33.05 -19.90
CA ALA A 210 -45.97 32.98 -21.37
C ALA A 210 -45.03 31.94 -22.01
#